data_AF-A0A8S4G8L6-F1
#
_entry.id   AF-A0A8S4G8L6-F1
#
_cell.length_a   1.000
_cell.length_b   1.000
_cell.length_c   1.000
_cell.angle_alpha   90.00
_cell.angle_beta   90.00
_cell.angle_gamma   90.00
#
_symmetry.space_group_name_H-M   'P 1'
#
loop_
_entity.id
_entity.type
_entity.pdbx_description
1 polymer ?
#
loop_
_entity_poly.entity_id
_entity_poly.type
_entity_poly.pdbx_seq_one_letter_code
_entity_poly.pdbx_strand_id
1 'polypeptide(L)'
;MTNHSRITWRTAKRPNYTTNVDKKYPYSEIPYMGQYQLVKIPVDDELVPLVDYWGEGRINSEFGVSGFADSYNVNHEYQLVSNGPDRDFKIPNRIPVFDYSNCDTSAYIKDNSVKVVTLMGSPLIKSCADDIARMVNVEEGKVIIYGFSENAAEVRVLETALNKKGLVFCHEYRLPELYKTLTLFDRYRAYLNVKEISEELYDSVSNAEYDKAVNISKALDTGDGSVIADTVQKLLKNSVRNTVGYAHRLWNNDAVSIVENYFPVSFKLILNGSFVKIINKKELKTLKLDGDEQWQITSIVEEGKVKFQILNVKFKMYLGLDEKEGSEDRNAYGFPANDSTNNLKWSLLPVHEDDQVYYVFSNEKYGQVLKYHETAESEEVLLGHSHDAEDKDSVDRIGWFIAPWEQ
;
A
#
# COMPACT_ATOMS: atom_id res chain seq x y z
N MET A 1 -21.33 27.67 -8.43
CA MET A 1 -21.62 27.30 -9.83
C MET A 1 -22.78 28.15 -10.33
N THR A 2 -22.64 28.74 -11.51
CA THR A 2 -23.68 29.58 -12.13
C THR A 2 -24.41 28.72 -13.15
N ASN A 3 -25.68 28.41 -12.91
CA ASN A 3 -26.45 27.62 -13.87
C ASN A 3 -26.79 28.47 -15.09
N HIS A 4 -26.20 28.17 -16.23
CA HIS A 4 -26.53 28.84 -17.49
C HIS A 4 -27.85 28.30 -18.06
N SER A 5 -28.63 29.18 -18.66
CA SER A 5 -29.83 28.78 -19.39
C SER A 5 -29.45 28.02 -20.67
N ARG A 6 -30.35 27.15 -21.15
CA ARG A 6 -30.23 26.49 -22.45
C ARG A 6 -29.97 27.48 -23.60
N ILE A 7 -30.58 28.67 -23.54
CA ILE A 7 -30.40 29.71 -24.57
C ILE A 7 -28.96 30.22 -24.54
N THR A 8 -28.48 30.60 -23.37
CA THR A 8 -27.10 31.07 -23.16
C THR A 8 -26.09 30.05 -23.67
N TRP A 9 -26.27 28.78 -23.30
CA TRP A 9 -25.38 27.71 -23.72
C TRP A 9 -25.42 27.48 -25.25
N ARG A 10 -26.60 27.51 -25.88
CA ARG A 10 -26.71 27.33 -27.34
C ARG A 10 -25.99 28.42 -28.13
N THR A 11 -25.97 29.65 -27.61
CA THR A 11 -25.31 30.80 -28.25
C THR A 11 -23.84 30.97 -27.85
N ALA A 12 -23.35 30.18 -26.90
CA ALA A 12 -21.97 30.24 -26.45
C ALA A 12 -20.99 29.82 -27.56
N LYS A 13 -19.75 30.29 -27.43
CA LYS A 13 -18.67 29.92 -28.36
C LYS A 13 -18.36 28.42 -28.26
N ARG A 14 -17.94 27.84 -29.39
CA ARG A 14 -17.49 26.45 -29.46
C ARG A 14 -16.29 26.20 -28.53
N PRO A 15 -16.03 24.97 -28.09
CA PRO A 15 -14.86 24.67 -27.27
C PRO A 15 -13.54 25.11 -27.90
N ASN A 16 -12.59 25.51 -27.05
CA ASN A 16 -11.25 25.88 -27.48
C ASN A 16 -10.33 24.65 -27.54
N TYR A 17 -10.11 24.13 -28.76
CA TYR A 17 -9.17 23.03 -29.03
C TYR A 17 -7.76 23.50 -29.44
N THR A 18 -7.45 24.78 -29.23
CA THR A 18 -6.05 25.27 -29.33
C THR A 18 -5.27 24.88 -28.07
N THR A 19 -5.97 24.85 -26.93
CA THR A 19 -5.42 24.56 -25.59
C THR A 19 -5.85 23.20 -25.04
N ASN A 20 -6.85 22.57 -25.66
CA ASN A 20 -7.37 21.25 -25.33
C ASN A 20 -7.28 20.31 -26.54
N VAL A 21 -7.16 19.01 -26.30
CA VAL A 21 -7.12 17.99 -27.36
C VAL A 21 -8.55 17.65 -27.76
N ASP A 22 -8.88 17.74 -29.06
CA ASP A 22 -10.19 17.35 -29.57
C ASP A 22 -10.33 15.81 -29.55
N LYS A 23 -11.21 15.30 -28.68
CA LYS A 23 -11.45 13.86 -28.55
C LYS A 23 -12.52 13.41 -29.55
N LYS A 24 -12.53 12.11 -29.87
CA LYS A 24 -13.60 11.51 -30.68
C LYS A 24 -14.86 11.32 -29.84
N TYR A 25 -16.03 11.41 -30.48
CA TYR A 25 -17.33 11.26 -29.82
C TYR A 25 -17.58 12.18 -28.60
N PRO A 26 -17.22 13.49 -28.64
CA PRO A 26 -17.58 14.41 -27.58
C PRO A 26 -19.03 14.87 -27.74
N TYR A 27 -19.67 15.24 -26.63
CA TYR A 27 -21.03 15.78 -26.61
C TYR A 27 -21.03 17.25 -26.17
N SER A 28 -19.95 17.98 -26.48
CA SER A 28 -19.79 19.41 -26.18
C SER A 28 -20.78 20.32 -26.89
N GLU A 29 -21.31 19.89 -28.04
CA GLU A 29 -22.24 20.67 -28.85
C GLU A 29 -23.68 20.13 -28.77
N ILE A 30 -23.92 19.11 -27.94
CA ILE A 30 -25.19 18.40 -27.82
C ILE A 30 -25.64 18.41 -26.34
N PRO A 31 -26.91 18.71 -26.02
CA PRO A 31 -27.44 18.63 -24.66
C PRO A 31 -27.56 17.17 -24.18
N TYR A 32 -28.05 16.94 -22.96
CA TYR A 32 -28.29 15.58 -22.48
C TYR A 32 -29.36 14.89 -23.34
N MET A 33 -29.04 13.70 -23.84
CA MET A 33 -29.88 12.92 -24.75
C MET A 33 -30.10 11.49 -24.27
N GLY A 34 -30.28 11.28 -22.96
CA GLY A 34 -30.28 9.96 -22.28
C GLY A 34 -31.21 8.85 -22.81
N GLN A 35 -32.02 9.10 -23.84
CA GLN A 35 -32.89 8.10 -24.50
C GLN A 35 -32.49 7.78 -25.95
N TYR A 36 -31.46 8.41 -26.51
CA TYR A 36 -30.99 8.15 -27.88
C TYR A 36 -29.89 7.08 -27.89
N GLN A 37 -29.82 6.27 -28.97
CA GLN A 37 -28.70 5.34 -29.20
C GLN A 37 -27.43 6.12 -29.52
N LEU A 38 -26.72 6.53 -28.47
CA LEU A 38 -25.44 7.20 -28.57
C LEU A 38 -24.31 6.19 -28.66
N VAL A 39 -23.23 6.61 -29.31
CA VAL A 39 -21.99 5.84 -29.32
C VAL A 39 -21.37 5.95 -27.94
N LYS A 40 -21.35 4.84 -27.19
CA LYS A 40 -20.69 4.78 -25.89
C LYS A 40 -19.18 4.69 -26.09
N ILE A 41 -18.42 5.53 -25.39
CA ILE A 41 -16.98 5.43 -25.30
C ILE A 41 -16.58 4.42 -24.21
N PRO A 42 -15.47 3.70 -24.38
CA PRO A 42 -14.69 3.58 -25.61
C PRO A 42 -15.45 2.79 -26.68
N VAL A 43 -15.17 3.04 -27.97
CA VAL A 43 -15.85 2.34 -29.08
C VAL A 43 -15.18 0.99 -29.37
N ASP A 44 -13.87 0.96 -29.21
CA ASP A 44 -13.03 -0.22 -29.19
C ASP A 44 -12.93 -0.80 -27.77
N ASP A 45 -12.02 -1.76 -27.60
CA ASP A 45 -11.71 -2.40 -26.32
C ASP A 45 -10.62 -1.63 -25.55
N GLU A 46 -10.18 -0.45 -26.03
CA GLU A 46 -9.19 0.37 -25.33
C GLU A 46 -9.85 1.16 -24.20
N LEU A 47 -9.28 1.16 -23.01
CA LEU A 47 -9.82 1.94 -21.89
C LEU A 47 -9.68 3.45 -22.15
N VAL A 48 -10.70 4.21 -21.77
CA VAL A 48 -10.67 5.68 -21.77
C VAL A 48 -9.57 6.16 -20.81
N PRO A 49 -8.57 6.92 -21.27
CA PRO A 49 -7.42 7.28 -20.43
C PRO A 49 -7.77 8.14 -19.22
N LEU A 50 -8.63 9.15 -19.42
CA LEU A 50 -8.95 10.13 -18.38
C LEU A 50 -10.36 10.70 -18.56
N VAL A 51 -11.14 10.62 -17.49
CA VAL A 51 -12.40 11.35 -17.31
C VAL A 51 -12.23 12.32 -16.14
N ASP A 52 -12.45 13.61 -16.38
CA ASP A 52 -12.45 14.63 -15.35
C ASP A 52 -13.89 14.98 -14.96
N TYR A 53 -14.30 14.51 -13.78
CA TYR A 53 -15.64 14.67 -13.27
C TYR A 53 -15.84 16.07 -12.70
N TRP A 54 -16.88 16.75 -13.18
CA TRP A 54 -17.07 18.20 -13.06
C TRP A 54 -15.98 19.04 -13.73
N GLY A 55 -15.18 18.44 -14.62
CA GLY A 55 -14.15 19.11 -15.39
C GLY A 55 -14.72 20.14 -16.36
N GLU A 56 -13.87 21.10 -16.72
CA GLU A 56 -14.16 22.17 -17.69
C GLU A 56 -13.08 22.27 -18.76
N GLY A 57 -12.19 21.27 -18.86
CA GLY A 57 -10.95 21.33 -19.64
C GLY A 57 -9.81 22.00 -18.87
N ARG A 58 -8.65 22.19 -19.52
CA ARG A 58 -7.49 22.83 -18.90
C ARG A 58 -7.72 24.33 -18.75
N ILE A 59 -7.69 24.83 -17.51
CA ILE A 59 -7.81 26.25 -17.22
C ILE A 59 -6.56 26.72 -16.48
N ASN A 60 -5.84 27.65 -17.11
CA ASN A 60 -4.73 28.36 -16.48
C ASN A 60 -5.25 29.73 -16.00
N SER A 61 -5.24 29.96 -14.70
CA SER A 61 -5.68 31.21 -14.07
C SER A 61 -4.60 31.79 -13.16
N GLU A 62 -4.77 33.03 -12.73
CA GLU A 62 -3.90 33.66 -11.73
C GLU A 62 -3.92 32.94 -10.37
N PHE A 63 -4.99 32.21 -10.07
CA PHE A 63 -5.17 31.44 -8.83
C PHE A 63 -4.58 30.03 -8.89
N GLY A 64 -4.03 29.64 -10.04
CA GLY A 64 -3.51 28.30 -10.28
C GLY A 64 -4.21 27.61 -11.45
N VAL A 65 -3.94 26.31 -11.56
CA VAL A 65 -4.31 25.51 -12.72
C VAL A 65 -5.30 24.41 -12.33
N SER A 66 -6.37 24.27 -13.12
CA SER A 66 -7.39 23.23 -12.98
C SER A 66 -7.64 22.47 -14.29
N GLY A 67 -8.17 21.25 -14.15
CA GLY A 67 -8.52 20.37 -15.27
C GLY A 67 -7.35 19.94 -16.15
N PHE A 68 -7.70 19.18 -17.20
CA PHE A 68 -6.74 18.54 -18.08
C PHE A 68 -7.06 18.84 -19.54
N ALA A 69 -6.02 18.97 -20.36
CA ALA A 69 -6.18 19.26 -21.78
C ALA A 69 -6.66 18.04 -22.57
N ASP A 70 -6.33 16.83 -22.09
CA ASP A 70 -6.55 15.56 -22.77
C ASP A 70 -7.55 14.65 -22.03
N SER A 71 -8.67 15.22 -21.58
CA SER A 71 -9.74 14.51 -20.85
C SER A 71 -11.09 14.57 -21.58
N TYR A 72 -11.97 13.62 -21.24
CA TYR A 72 -13.41 13.85 -21.32
C TYR A 72 -13.89 14.52 -20.04
N ASN A 73 -14.76 15.52 -20.16
CA ASN A 73 -15.20 16.33 -19.02
C ASN A 73 -16.67 16.06 -18.70
N VAL A 74 -16.97 15.40 -17.57
CA VAL A 74 -18.36 15.19 -17.16
C VAL A 74 -18.89 16.47 -16.53
N ASN A 75 -19.99 17.03 -17.04
CA ASN A 75 -20.57 18.24 -16.45
C ASN A 75 -22.06 18.40 -16.76
N HIS A 76 -22.71 19.35 -16.08
CA HIS A 76 -24.10 19.73 -16.32
C HIS A 76 -24.32 20.11 -17.80
N GLU A 77 -25.46 19.71 -18.37
CA GLU A 77 -25.73 19.80 -19.81
C GLU A 77 -25.71 21.22 -20.41
N TYR A 78 -25.83 22.26 -19.58
CA TYR A 78 -25.71 23.66 -20.00
C TYR A 78 -24.52 24.39 -19.39
N GLN A 79 -23.63 23.70 -18.67
CA GLN A 79 -22.45 24.35 -18.10
C GLN A 79 -21.54 24.89 -19.22
N LEU A 80 -21.03 26.10 -18.99
CA LEU A 80 -19.97 26.74 -19.75
C LEU A 80 -18.71 26.80 -18.87
N VAL A 81 -17.56 27.01 -19.49
CA VAL A 81 -16.31 27.23 -18.75
C VAL A 81 -16.48 28.44 -17.83
N SER A 82 -16.21 28.23 -16.55
CA SER A 82 -16.59 29.15 -15.47
C SER A 82 -15.60 30.30 -15.28
N ASN A 83 -14.32 30.08 -15.60
CA ASN A 83 -13.24 31.03 -15.37
C ASN A 83 -12.09 30.90 -16.41
N GLY A 84 -11.09 31.77 -16.29
CA GLY A 84 -9.93 31.79 -17.17
C GLY A 84 -10.20 32.33 -18.58
N PRO A 85 -9.25 32.15 -19.52
CA PRO A 85 -9.31 32.73 -20.87
C PRO A 85 -10.50 32.24 -21.72
N ASP A 86 -10.96 31.02 -21.45
CA ASP A 86 -12.06 30.37 -22.18
C ASP A 86 -13.42 30.55 -21.48
N ARG A 87 -13.53 31.45 -20.50
CA ARG A 87 -14.80 31.73 -19.81
C ARG A 87 -15.94 31.99 -20.79
N ASP A 88 -17.11 31.41 -20.50
CA ASP A 88 -18.33 31.44 -21.32
C ASP A 88 -18.23 30.67 -22.66
N PHE A 89 -17.17 29.89 -22.89
CA PHE A 89 -17.11 28.91 -23.97
C PHE A 89 -17.79 27.61 -23.52
N LYS A 90 -18.25 26.80 -24.48
CA LYS A 90 -18.68 25.43 -24.20
C LYS A 90 -17.49 24.59 -23.74
N ILE A 91 -17.74 23.69 -22.79
CA ILE A 91 -16.71 22.80 -22.24
C ILE A 91 -16.17 21.86 -23.34
N PRO A 92 -14.84 21.73 -23.50
CA PRO A 92 -14.24 20.77 -24.43
C PRO A 92 -14.50 19.32 -24.00
N ASN A 93 -14.72 18.44 -24.97
CA ASN A 93 -14.95 17.01 -24.76
C ASN A 93 -16.00 16.66 -23.69
N ARG A 94 -17.08 17.45 -23.61
CA ARG A 94 -18.06 17.33 -22.53
C ARG A 94 -18.87 16.05 -22.70
N ILE A 95 -19.07 15.34 -21.59
CA ILE A 95 -20.08 14.31 -21.41
C ILE A 95 -21.17 14.88 -20.50
N PRO A 96 -22.38 15.16 -21.02
CA PRO A 96 -23.41 15.84 -20.24
C PRO A 96 -24.07 14.88 -19.24
N VAL A 97 -24.27 15.35 -18.02
CA VAL A 97 -25.26 14.82 -17.09
C VAL A 97 -26.48 15.75 -17.04
N PHE A 98 -27.62 15.22 -16.61
CA PHE A 98 -28.87 15.97 -16.56
C PHE A 98 -28.73 17.19 -15.66
N ASP A 99 -28.32 16.99 -14.40
CA ASP A 99 -28.01 18.09 -13.51
C ASP A 99 -27.00 17.70 -12.41
N TYR A 100 -26.76 18.61 -11.46
CA TYR A 100 -25.84 18.42 -10.32
C TYR A 100 -26.34 17.44 -9.25
N SER A 101 -27.61 17.00 -9.36
CA SER A 101 -28.27 16.06 -8.46
C SER A 101 -28.52 14.68 -9.08
N ASN A 102 -28.57 14.62 -10.42
CA ASN A 102 -28.77 13.42 -11.22
C ASN A 102 -27.59 13.22 -12.17
N CYS A 103 -26.61 12.48 -11.68
CA CYS A 103 -25.37 12.19 -12.37
C CYS A 103 -25.45 10.76 -12.91
N ASP A 104 -25.67 10.65 -14.22
CA ASP A 104 -25.67 9.37 -14.94
C ASP A 104 -25.05 9.57 -16.32
N THR A 105 -23.88 8.98 -16.52
CA THR A 105 -23.18 8.98 -17.81
C THR A 105 -23.26 7.64 -18.53
N SER A 106 -24.09 6.68 -18.07
CA SER A 106 -24.17 5.32 -18.61
C SER A 106 -24.61 5.26 -20.09
N ALA A 107 -25.31 6.28 -20.58
CA ALA A 107 -25.65 6.43 -22.00
C ALA A 107 -24.45 6.79 -22.88
N TYR A 108 -23.35 7.28 -22.30
CA TYR A 108 -22.19 7.82 -23.01
C TYR A 108 -20.89 7.06 -22.70
N ILE A 109 -20.71 6.55 -21.47
CA ILE A 109 -19.48 5.90 -21.02
C ILE A 109 -19.82 4.47 -20.61
N LYS A 110 -19.15 3.48 -21.20
CA LYS A 110 -19.29 2.07 -20.82
C LYS A 110 -18.85 1.85 -19.37
N ASP A 111 -19.47 0.88 -18.70
CA ASP A 111 -19.05 0.45 -17.37
C ASP A 111 -17.62 -0.11 -17.42
N ASN A 112 -16.88 0.04 -16.32
CA ASN A 112 -15.55 -0.57 -16.16
C ASN A 112 -14.56 -0.23 -17.29
N SER A 113 -14.62 0.98 -17.85
CA SER A 113 -13.93 1.33 -19.09
C SER A 113 -12.97 2.52 -18.97
N VAL A 114 -12.82 3.11 -17.78
CA VAL A 114 -12.00 4.31 -17.56
C VAL A 114 -10.76 3.97 -16.71
N LYS A 115 -9.57 4.38 -17.18
CA LYS A 115 -8.30 4.21 -16.44
C LYS A 115 -8.17 5.17 -15.28
N VAL A 116 -8.43 6.46 -15.50
CA VAL A 116 -8.33 7.45 -14.42
C VAL A 116 -9.57 8.32 -14.40
N VAL A 117 -10.20 8.41 -13.24
CA VAL A 117 -11.24 9.41 -12.98
C VAL A 117 -10.69 10.44 -12.01
N THR A 118 -10.71 11.71 -12.41
CA THR A 118 -10.40 12.83 -11.52
C THR A 118 -11.68 13.53 -11.09
N LEU A 119 -11.68 14.16 -9.92
CA LEU A 119 -12.76 15.04 -9.51
C LEU A 119 -12.20 16.19 -8.68
N MET A 120 -12.55 17.42 -9.07
CA MET A 120 -12.07 18.64 -8.43
C MET A 120 -13.24 19.36 -7.75
N GLY A 121 -13.31 19.29 -6.42
CA GLY A 121 -14.36 19.96 -5.66
C GLY A 121 -15.80 19.47 -5.91
N SER A 122 -16.78 20.28 -5.49
CA SER A 122 -18.21 19.95 -5.39
C SER A 122 -18.95 19.91 -6.76
N PRO A 123 -20.04 19.14 -6.91
CA PRO A 123 -20.68 18.29 -5.90
C PRO A 123 -20.23 16.82 -5.93
N LEU A 124 -19.82 16.30 -4.77
CA LEU A 124 -19.58 14.87 -4.56
C LEU A 124 -20.77 14.27 -3.78
N ILE A 125 -21.82 13.95 -4.53
CA ILE A 125 -23.04 13.30 -4.00
C ILE A 125 -23.08 11.82 -4.36
N LYS A 126 -24.03 11.07 -3.78
CA LYS A 126 -24.19 9.64 -4.03
C LYS A 126 -24.31 9.29 -5.53
N SER A 127 -25.11 10.03 -6.30
CA SER A 127 -25.24 9.78 -7.75
C SER A 127 -23.91 9.92 -8.49
N CYS A 128 -23.10 10.92 -8.12
CA CYS A 128 -21.76 11.13 -8.68
C CYS A 128 -20.81 10.00 -8.28
N ALA A 129 -20.80 9.62 -7.00
CA ALA A 129 -19.99 8.51 -6.50
C ALA A 129 -20.31 7.17 -7.18
N ASP A 130 -21.61 6.86 -7.34
CA ASP A 130 -22.05 5.63 -8.00
C ASP A 130 -21.64 5.61 -9.49
N ASP A 131 -21.75 6.75 -10.19
CA ASP A 131 -21.36 6.85 -11.60
C ASP A 131 -19.84 6.76 -11.80
N ILE A 132 -19.04 7.36 -10.91
CA ILE A 132 -17.58 7.21 -10.88
C ILE A 132 -17.20 5.74 -10.66
N ALA A 133 -17.78 5.09 -9.66
CA ALA A 133 -17.50 3.69 -9.34
C ALA A 133 -17.92 2.73 -10.47
N ARG A 134 -19.01 3.06 -11.19
CA ARG A 134 -19.46 2.31 -12.36
C ARG A 134 -18.45 2.38 -13.51
N MET A 135 -17.93 3.57 -13.83
CA MET A 135 -17.10 3.77 -15.02
C MET A 135 -15.64 3.37 -14.83
N VAL A 136 -15.08 3.53 -13.62
CA VAL A 136 -13.68 3.20 -13.36
C VAL A 136 -13.44 1.70 -13.54
N ASN A 137 -12.35 1.36 -14.23
CA ASN A 137 -11.96 -0.02 -14.45
C ASN A 137 -11.45 -0.65 -13.15
N VAL A 138 -11.89 -1.86 -12.82
CA VAL A 138 -11.50 -2.54 -11.57
C VAL A 138 -10.05 -3.06 -11.57
N GLU A 139 -9.49 -3.37 -12.74
CA GLU A 139 -8.16 -3.99 -12.86
C GLU A 139 -7.04 -2.97 -13.11
N GLU A 140 -7.34 -1.92 -13.88
CA GLU A 140 -6.37 -0.89 -14.31
C GLU A 140 -6.73 0.51 -13.79
N GLY A 141 -7.90 0.66 -13.18
CA GLY A 141 -8.44 1.98 -12.87
C GLY A 141 -7.94 2.56 -11.55
N LYS A 142 -7.96 3.89 -11.45
CA LYS A 142 -7.80 4.64 -10.20
C LYS A 142 -8.66 5.90 -10.20
N VAL A 143 -8.95 6.41 -9.00
CA VAL A 143 -9.70 7.65 -8.80
C VAL A 143 -8.87 8.62 -7.98
N ILE A 144 -8.77 9.88 -8.43
CA ILE A 144 -8.02 10.93 -7.72
C ILE A 144 -8.95 12.12 -7.49
N ILE A 145 -9.20 12.47 -6.24
CA ILE A 145 -10.04 13.63 -5.89
C ILE A 145 -9.21 14.74 -5.27
N TYR A 146 -9.58 15.99 -5.53
CA TYR A 146 -8.86 17.19 -5.09
C TYR A 146 -9.74 18.13 -4.28
N GLY A 147 -9.15 18.80 -3.29
CA GLY A 147 -9.79 19.91 -2.58
C GLY A 147 -10.84 19.53 -1.53
N PHE A 148 -10.90 18.25 -1.13
CA PHE A 148 -11.78 17.80 -0.05
C PHE A 148 -11.06 17.73 1.28
N SER A 149 -11.77 18.01 2.36
CA SER A 149 -11.27 17.74 3.72
C SER A 149 -11.30 16.24 4.02
N GLU A 150 -10.36 15.79 4.86
CA GLU A 150 -10.16 14.36 5.15
C GLU A 150 -11.40 13.66 5.72
N ASN A 151 -12.22 14.40 6.47
CA ASN A 151 -13.40 13.90 7.17
C ASN A 151 -14.72 14.36 6.56
N ALA A 152 -14.70 14.87 5.32
CA ALA A 152 -15.91 15.26 4.60
C ALA A 152 -16.89 14.08 4.47
N ALA A 153 -18.17 14.32 4.74
CA ALA A 153 -19.19 13.28 4.64
C ALA A 153 -19.33 12.77 3.20
N GLU A 154 -19.14 13.67 2.23
CA GLU A 154 -19.15 13.43 0.81
C GLU A 154 -18.04 12.44 0.38
N VAL A 155 -16.85 12.56 0.99
CA VAL A 155 -15.73 11.66 0.70
C VAL A 155 -16.05 10.23 1.16
N ARG A 156 -16.71 10.07 2.31
CA ARG A 156 -17.14 8.74 2.79
C ARG A 156 -18.17 8.08 1.86
N VAL A 157 -19.01 8.88 1.20
CA VAL A 157 -19.97 8.37 0.20
C VAL A 157 -19.23 7.79 -1.01
N LEU A 158 -18.21 8.51 -1.51
CA LEU A 158 -17.35 8.02 -2.59
C LEU A 158 -16.57 6.76 -2.18
N GLU A 159 -15.91 6.81 -1.04
CA GLU A 159 -15.10 5.71 -0.51
C GLU A 159 -15.94 4.43 -0.34
N THR A 160 -17.18 4.56 0.13
CA THR A 160 -18.11 3.42 0.19
C THR A 160 -18.42 2.82 -1.19
N ALA A 161 -18.60 3.65 -2.21
CA ALA A 161 -18.88 3.18 -3.57
C ALA A 161 -17.64 2.54 -4.22
N LEU A 162 -16.46 3.13 -4.01
CA LEU A 162 -15.19 2.64 -4.54
C LEU A 162 -14.73 1.35 -3.85
N ASN A 163 -14.87 1.25 -2.52
CA ASN A 163 -14.53 0.02 -1.79
C ASN A 163 -15.36 -1.17 -2.27
N LYS A 164 -16.66 -0.98 -2.56
CA LYS A 164 -17.50 -2.03 -3.17
C LYS A 164 -17.04 -2.46 -4.56
N LYS A 165 -16.33 -1.58 -5.26
CA LYS A 165 -15.73 -1.84 -6.58
C LYS A 165 -14.31 -2.42 -6.48
N GLY A 166 -13.72 -2.45 -5.29
CA GLY A 166 -12.34 -2.92 -5.07
C GLY A 166 -11.26 -1.83 -5.22
N LEU A 167 -11.64 -0.55 -5.18
CA LEU A 167 -10.69 0.56 -5.15
C LEU A 167 -10.55 1.09 -3.72
N VAL A 168 -9.33 1.13 -3.20
CA VAL A 168 -9.02 1.43 -1.80
C VAL A 168 -8.20 2.70 -1.68
N PHE A 169 -8.48 3.50 -0.65
CA PHE A 169 -7.73 4.72 -0.37
C PHE A 169 -6.25 4.42 -0.06
N CYS A 170 -5.34 5.04 -0.81
CA CYS A 170 -3.90 4.96 -0.58
C CYS A 170 -3.43 6.23 0.14
N HIS A 171 -3.02 6.09 1.39
CA HIS A 171 -2.39 7.16 2.14
C HIS A 171 -1.04 7.53 1.52
N GLU A 172 -0.71 8.83 1.46
CA GLU A 172 0.57 9.33 0.93
C GLU A 172 0.94 8.80 -0.48
N TYR A 173 -0.07 8.54 -1.33
CA TYR A 173 0.17 8.08 -2.68
C TYR A 173 0.99 9.08 -3.50
N ARG A 174 2.11 8.64 -4.10
CA ARG A 174 2.93 9.52 -4.94
C ARG A 174 2.27 9.72 -6.29
N LEU A 175 1.61 10.87 -6.48
CA LEU A 175 0.99 11.21 -7.75
C LEU A 175 1.97 11.19 -8.93
N PRO A 176 1.57 10.63 -10.09
CA PRO A 176 2.25 10.86 -11.36
C PRO A 176 2.31 12.35 -11.75
N GLU A 177 3.36 12.75 -12.47
CA GLU A 177 3.63 14.17 -12.80
C GLU A 177 2.46 14.87 -13.51
N LEU A 178 1.74 14.17 -14.40
CA LEU A 178 0.56 14.69 -15.07
C LEU A 178 -0.47 15.24 -14.06
N TYR A 179 -0.70 14.51 -12.96
CA TYR A 179 -1.72 14.82 -11.95
C TYR A 179 -1.24 15.83 -10.92
N LYS A 180 0.07 16.09 -10.84
CA LYS A 180 0.67 17.19 -10.05
C LYS A 180 0.55 18.55 -10.72
N THR A 181 0.23 18.58 -12.02
CA THR A 181 0.09 19.85 -12.76
C THR A 181 -1.13 20.68 -12.35
N LEU A 182 -2.01 20.13 -11.50
CA LEU A 182 -3.13 20.84 -10.89
C LEU A 182 -2.65 21.55 -9.64
N THR A 183 -2.73 22.88 -9.63
CA THR A 183 -2.18 23.71 -8.54
C THR A 183 -3.25 24.50 -7.80
N LEU A 184 -4.52 24.40 -8.22
CA LEU A 184 -5.64 25.06 -7.55
C LEU A 184 -5.91 24.46 -6.16
N PHE A 185 -5.48 23.23 -5.90
CA PHE A 185 -5.65 22.54 -4.63
C PHE A 185 -4.31 22.00 -4.13
N ASP A 186 -4.11 22.07 -2.82
CA ASP A 186 -2.93 21.59 -2.12
C ASP A 186 -3.10 20.14 -1.59
N ARG A 187 -4.32 19.62 -1.65
CA ARG A 187 -4.71 18.31 -1.11
C ARG A 187 -5.38 17.45 -2.15
N TYR A 188 -5.07 16.16 -2.09
CA TYR A 188 -5.69 15.12 -2.90
C TYR A 188 -5.88 13.83 -2.11
N ARG A 189 -6.73 12.94 -2.62
CA ARG A 189 -6.83 11.55 -2.21
C ARG A 189 -6.81 10.67 -3.45
N ALA A 190 -6.07 9.57 -3.39
CA ALA A 190 -6.03 8.57 -4.45
C ALA A 190 -6.64 7.26 -3.96
N TYR A 191 -7.49 6.67 -4.79
CA TYR A 191 -8.08 5.35 -4.60
C TYR A 191 -7.56 4.45 -5.71
N LEU A 192 -6.90 3.37 -5.34
CA LEU A 192 -6.17 2.50 -6.25
C LEU A 192 -6.88 1.15 -6.33
N ASN A 193 -6.81 0.51 -7.50
CA ASN A 193 -7.21 -0.89 -7.63
C ASN A 193 -6.32 -1.82 -6.79
N VAL A 194 -6.79 -3.06 -6.61
CA VAL A 194 -6.13 -4.10 -5.79
C VAL A 194 -4.67 -4.33 -6.19
N LYS A 195 -4.37 -4.36 -7.49
CA LYS A 195 -3.02 -4.59 -7.99
C LYS A 195 -2.08 -3.47 -7.57
N GLU A 196 -2.46 -2.22 -7.83
CA GLU A 196 -1.63 -1.06 -7.50
C GLU A 196 -1.47 -0.84 -6.00
N ILE A 197 -2.52 -1.03 -5.19
CA ILE A 197 -2.40 -0.87 -3.73
C ILE A 197 -1.53 -1.97 -3.11
N SER A 198 -1.54 -3.18 -3.66
CA SER A 198 -0.62 -4.26 -3.24
C SER A 198 0.83 -3.92 -3.58
N GLU A 199 1.08 -3.37 -4.77
CA GLU A 199 2.41 -2.87 -5.17
C GLU A 199 2.89 -1.75 -4.24
N GLU A 200 2.03 -0.77 -3.94
CA GLU A 200 2.34 0.32 -3.00
C GLU A 200 2.63 -0.19 -1.58
N LEU A 201 1.87 -1.17 -1.08
CA LEU A 201 2.13 -1.78 0.24
C LEU A 201 3.48 -2.51 0.25
N TYR A 202 3.73 -3.34 -0.77
CA TYR A 202 4.99 -4.07 -0.91
C TYR A 202 6.20 -3.14 -0.97
N ASP A 203 6.12 -2.08 -1.78
CA ASP A 203 7.19 -1.10 -1.95
C ASP A 203 7.40 -0.29 -0.67
N SER A 204 6.33 0.11 0.01
CA SER A 204 6.42 0.83 1.29
C SER A 204 7.16 -0.01 2.34
N VAL A 205 6.86 -1.31 2.45
CA VAL A 205 7.58 -2.21 3.36
C VAL A 205 9.03 -2.41 2.89
N SER A 206 9.25 -2.64 1.59
CA SER A 206 10.59 -2.86 1.03
C SER A 206 11.51 -1.65 1.23
N ASN A 207 10.96 -0.43 1.22
CA ASN A 207 11.69 0.82 1.44
C ASN A 207 11.71 1.29 2.90
N ALA A 208 11.16 0.51 3.83
CA ALA A 208 11.04 0.85 5.26
C ALA A 208 10.19 2.11 5.54
N GLU A 209 9.26 2.44 4.64
CA GLU A 209 8.23 3.48 4.82
C GLU A 209 7.09 2.93 5.69
N TYR A 210 7.40 2.60 6.95
CA TYR A 210 6.49 1.84 7.81
C TYR A 210 5.18 2.56 8.12
N ASP A 211 5.21 3.88 8.32
CA ASP A 211 3.99 4.64 8.65
C ASP A 211 3.00 4.59 7.49
N LYS A 212 3.49 4.75 6.25
CA LYS A 212 2.71 4.56 5.03
C LYS A 212 2.18 3.13 4.91
N ALA A 213 3.02 2.12 5.12
CA ALA A 213 2.61 0.71 5.08
C ALA A 213 1.52 0.38 6.12
N VAL A 214 1.64 0.88 7.35
CA VAL A 214 0.62 0.72 8.41
C VAL A 214 -0.70 1.36 7.99
N ASN A 215 -0.66 2.57 7.45
CA ASN A 215 -1.88 3.28 7.02
C ASN A 215 -2.58 2.58 5.84
N ILE A 216 -1.83 2.08 4.85
CA ILE A 216 -2.39 1.26 3.76
C ILE A 216 -3.01 -0.02 4.32
N SER A 217 -2.35 -0.69 5.25
CA SER A 217 -2.84 -1.93 5.87
C SER A 217 -4.16 -1.72 6.61
N LYS A 218 -4.26 -0.62 7.38
CA LYS A 218 -5.50 -0.25 8.08
C LYS A 218 -6.65 0.00 7.10
N ALA A 219 -6.39 0.66 5.98
CA ALA A 219 -7.40 0.88 4.95
C ALA A 219 -7.87 -0.46 4.33
N LEU A 220 -6.94 -1.37 4.04
CA LEU A 220 -7.24 -2.70 3.50
C LEU A 220 -8.00 -3.60 4.48
N ASP A 221 -7.68 -3.57 5.76
CA ASP A 221 -8.34 -4.41 6.78
C ASP A 221 -9.82 -4.04 6.98
N THR A 222 -10.19 -2.78 6.73
CA THR A 222 -11.62 -2.38 6.70
C THR A 222 -12.37 -2.87 5.45
N GLY A 223 -11.63 -3.31 4.42
CA GLY A 223 -12.14 -3.79 3.14
C GLY A 223 -11.80 -5.26 2.92
N ASP A 224 -10.92 -5.53 1.94
CA ASP A 224 -10.45 -6.87 1.61
C ASP A 224 -9.05 -7.13 2.18
N GLY A 225 -9.02 -7.74 3.36
CA GLY A 225 -7.78 -8.10 4.04
C GLY A 225 -6.92 -9.16 3.32
N SER A 226 -7.44 -9.86 2.30
CA SER A 226 -6.68 -10.86 1.54
C SER A 226 -5.44 -10.25 0.86
N VAL A 227 -5.53 -8.99 0.44
CA VAL A 227 -4.42 -8.24 -0.16
C VAL A 227 -3.23 -8.12 0.80
N ILE A 228 -3.49 -7.99 2.11
CA ILE A 228 -2.45 -7.95 3.14
C ILE A 228 -1.77 -9.32 3.22
N ALA A 229 -2.54 -10.40 3.28
CA ALA A 229 -2.01 -11.76 3.33
C ALA A 229 -1.14 -12.08 2.10
N ASP A 230 -1.61 -11.77 0.90
CA ASP A 230 -0.87 -11.98 -0.35
C ASP A 230 0.43 -11.16 -0.38
N THR A 231 0.38 -9.91 0.12
CA THR A 231 1.56 -9.05 0.19
C THR A 231 2.57 -9.59 1.20
N VAL A 232 2.12 -10.05 2.38
CA VAL A 232 2.98 -10.71 3.38
C VAL A 232 3.63 -11.96 2.80
N GLN A 233 2.87 -12.82 2.10
CA GLN A 233 3.44 -14.00 1.44
C GLN A 233 4.51 -13.61 0.41
N LYS A 234 4.27 -12.57 -0.39
CA LYS A 234 5.24 -12.06 -1.37
C LYS A 234 6.51 -11.51 -0.68
N LEU A 235 6.37 -10.77 0.41
CA LEU A 235 7.48 -10.26 1.22
C LEU A 235 8.34 -11.40 1.78
N LEU A 236 7.71 -12.45 2.30
CA LEU A 236 8.39 -13.63 2.86
C LEU A 236 9.10 -14.46 1.78
N LYS A 237 8.45 -14.67 0.64
CA LYS A 237 9.02 -15.41 -0.51
C LYS A 237 10.24 -14.71 -1.10
N ASN A 238 10.26 -13.38 -1.05
CA ASN A 238 11.36 -12.55 -1.51
C ASN A 238 12.36 -12.21 -0.38
N SER A 239 12.19 -12.79 0.81
CA SER A 239 13.07 -12.57 1.97
C SER A 239 13.30 -11.08 2.27
N VAL A 240 12.23 -10.27 2.23
CA VAL A 240 12.35 -8.83 2.47
C VAL A 240 12.66 -8.60 3.96
N ARG A 241 13.89 -8.16 4.27
CA ARG A 241 14.38 -7.93 5.65
C ARG A 241 13.50 -7.02 6.52
N ASN A 242 12.76 -6.10 5.89
CA ASN A 242 11.90 -5.15 6.60
C ASN A 242 10.57 -5.76 7.06
N THR A 243 10.25 -7.00 6.69
CA THR A 243 8.97 -7.67 7.01
C THR A 243 8.71 -7.75 8.51
N VAL A 244 9.73 -8.10 9.30
CA VAL A 244 9.63 -8.14 10.76
C VAL A 244 9.44 -6.74 11.36
N GLY A 245 10.13 -5.74 10.80
CA GLY A 245 9.95 -4.34 11.18
C GLY A 245 8.53 -3.85 10.91
N TYR A 246 7.95 -4.22 9.77
CA TYR A 246 6.57 -3.91 9.40
C TYR A 246 5.56 -4.55 10.36
N ALA A 247 5.70 -5.85 10.66
CA ALA A 247 4.84 -6.54 11.63
C ALA A 247 4.93 -5.89 13.02
N HIS A 248 6.14 -5.55 13.48
CA HIS A 248 6.34 -4.84 14.73
C HIS A 248 5.67 -3.46 14.74
N ARG A 249 5.69 -2.72 13.62
CA ARG A 249 5.05 -1.41 13.51
C ARG A 249 3.53 -1.53 13.56
N LEU A 250 2.93 -2.53 12.90
CA LEU A 250 1.50 -2.83 13.04
C LEU A 250 1.12 -3.15 14.49
N TRP A 251 1.90 -4.03 15.15
CA TRP A 251 1.66 -4.46 16.53
C TRP A 251 1.62 -3.29 17.52
N ASN A 252 2.43 -2.26 17.30
CA ASN A 252 2.55 -1.10 18.18
C ASN A 252 1.73 0.14 17.75
N ASN A 253 0.91 0.04 16.70
CA ASN A 253 0.10 1.16 16.18
C ASN A 253 -1.38 0.79 16.02
N ASP A 254 -1.99 0.21 17.05
CA ASP A 254 -3.42 -0.18 17.09
C ASP A 254 -3.87 -1.09 15.93
N ALA A 255 -2.95 -1.90 15.39
CA ALA A 255 -3.20 -2.81 14.27
C ALA A 255 -2.75 -4.25 14.58
N VAL A 256 -2.87 -4.66 15.85
CA VAL A 256 -2.52 -6.02 16.31
C VAL A 256 -3.31 -7.09 15.55
N SER A 257 -4.61 -6.87 15.33
CA SER A 257 -5.48 -7.80 14.60
C SER A 257 -4.97 -8.13 13.19
N ILE A 258 -4.34 -7.17 12.51
CA ILE A 258 -3.76 -7.37 11.17
C ILE A 258 -2.63 -8.41 11.24
N VAL A 259 -1.79 -8.34 12.28
CA VAL A 259 -0.74 -9.34 12.49
C VAL A 259 -1.35 -10.70 12.83
N GLU A 260 -2.36 -10.72 13.68
CA GLU A 260 -3.00 -11.97 14.09
C GLU A 260 -3.73 -12.70 12.94
N ASN A 261 -4.29 -11.94 12.00
CA ASN A 261 -5.11 -12.48 10.92
C ASN A 261 -4.31 -12.83 9.65
N TYR A 262 -3.26 -12.07 9.33
CA TYR A 262 -2.61 -12.14 8.01
C TYR A 262 -1.12 -12.52 8.04
N PHE A 263 -0.51 -12.64 9.21
CA PHE A 263 0.88 -13.08 9.34
C PHE A 263 0.98 -14.52 9.85
N PRO A 264 2.08 -15.22 9.52
CA PRO A 264 2.39 -16.52 10.12
C PRO A 264 2.44 -16.44 11.65
N VAL A 265 2.00 -17.51 12.32
CA VAL A 265 1.86 -17.56 13.79
C VAL A 265 3.15 -17.20 14.55
N SER A 266 4.31 -17.50 13.97
CA SER A 266 5.62 -17.17 14.54
C SER A 266 5.82 -15.67 14.76
N PHE A 267 5.26 -14.81 13.91
CA PHE A 267 5.29 -13.35 14.12
C PHE A 267 4.56 -12.96 15.40
N LYS A 268 3.40 -13.55 15.67
CA LYS A 268 2.65 -13.33 16.92
C LYS A 268 3.48 -13.78 18.11
N LEU A 269 4.08 -14.98 18.05
CA LEU A 269 4.92 -15.52 19.14
C LEU A 269 6.11 -14.62 19.47
N ILE A 270 6.75 -14.04 18.45
CA ILE A 270 7.86 -13.10 18.61
C ILE A 270 7.36 -11.79 19.25
N LEU A 271 6.31 -11.19 18.68
CA LEU A 271 5.89 -9.83 19.03
C LEU A 271 5.15 -9.72 20.36
N ASN A 272 4.47 -10.79 20.79
CA ASN A 272 3.83 -10.83 22.10
C ASN A 272 4.78 -11.32 23.22
N GLY A 273 6.03 -11.66 22.89
CA GLY A 273 6.99 -12.21 23.84
C GLY A 273 6.55 -13.55 24.43
N SER A 274 5.94 -14.43 23.63
CA SER A 274 5.58 -15.77 24.10
C SER A 274 6.81 -16.60 24.45
N PHE A 275 6.62 -17.60 25.31
CA PHE A 275 7.60 -18.67 25.45
C PHE A 275 7.58 -19.56 24.21
N VAL A 276 8.77 -19.83 23.68
CA VAL A 276 8.96 -20.53 22.40
C VAL A 276 10.04 -21.60 22.50
N LYS A 277 9.98 -22.55 21.58
CA LYS A 277 11.11 -23.38 21.18
C LYS A 277 11.68 -22.84 19.87
N ILE A 278 13.01 -22.81 19.76
CA ILE A 278 13.71 -22.38 18.55
C ILE A 278 14.42 -23.61 17.99
N ILE A 279 14.08 -24.03 16.77
CA ILE A 279 14.45 -25.34 16.22
C ILE A 279 15.24 -25.14 14.93
N ASN A 280 16.46 -25.68 14.85
CA ASN A 280 17.25 -25.61 13.61
C ASN A 280 16.58 -26.41 12.49
N LYS A 281 16.51 -25.83 11.28
CA LYS A 281 15.84 -26.45 10.13
C LYS A 281 16.45 -27.81 9.75
N LYS A 282 17.76 -27.87 9.49
CA LYS A 282 18.43 -29.07 8.99
C LYS A 282 18.58 -30.16 10.05
N GLU A 283 19.04 -29.80 11.24
CA GLU A 283 19.35 -30.78 12.28
C GLU A 283 18.13 -31.17 13.13
N LEU A 284 17.02 -30.40 13.04
CA LEU A 284 15.80 -30.58 13.84
C LEU A 284 16.06 -30.55 15.35
N LYS A 285 17.12 -29.85 15.75
CA LYS A 285 17.55 -29.68 17.14
C LYS A 285 17.05 -28.37 17.72
N THR A 286 16.60 -28.42 18.96
CA THR A 286 16.20 -27.28 19.78
C THR A 286 17.43 -26.52 20.27
N LEU A 287 17.38 -25.19 20.15
CA LEU A 287 18.30 -24.27 20.81
C LEU A 287 18.16 -24.46 22.32
N LYS A 288 19.28 -24.61 23.03
CA LYS A 288 19.28 -24.80 24.48
C LYS A 288 20.47 -24.14 25.16
N LEU A 289 20.29 -23.79 26.42
CA LEU A 289 21.35 -23.36 27.34
C LEU A 289 21.38 -24.35 28.50
N ASP A 290 22.49 -25.05 28.73
CA ASP A 290 22.64 -26.06 29.78
C ASP A 290 21.44 -27.02 29.91
N GLY A 291 20.93 -27.48 28.76
CA GLY A 291 19.81 -28.41 28.67
C GLY A 291 18.40 -27.78 28.76
N ASP A 292 18.29 -26.46 28.95
CA ASP A 292 17.01 -25.74 28.95
C ASP A 292 16.68 -25.17 27.58
N GLU A 293 15.50 -25.50 27.06
CA GLU A 293 15.04 -25.19 25.70
C GLU A 293 14.02 -24.06 25.64
N GLN A 294 13.66 -23.47 26.78
CA GLN A 294 12.60 -22.47 26.85
C GLN A 294 13.18 -21.07 26.65
N TRP A 295 12.80 -20.44 25.54
CA TRP A 295 13.25 -19.11 25.17
C TRP A 295 12.09 -18.12 25.11
N GLN A 296 12.42 -16.83 25.23
CA GLN A 296 11.52 -15.72 25.00
C GLN A 296 12.24 -14.72 24.10
N ILE A 297 11.57 -14.23 23.06
CA ILE A 297 12.11 -13.22 22.15
C ILE A 297 11.47 -11.87 22.49
N THR A 298 12.27 -10.84 22.68
CA THR A 298 11.80 -9.49 23.01
C THR A 298 12.35 -8.49 22.00
N SER A 299 11.50 -7.56 21.53
CA SER A 299 11.89 -6.52 20.59
C SER A 299 12.39 -5.25 21.30
N ILE A 300 13.36 -4.59 20.68
CA ILE A 300 13.92 -3.29 21.09
C ILE A 300 13.97 -2.40 19.85
N VAL A 301 13.56 -1.14 19.99
CA VAL A 301 13.67 -0.15 18.91
C VAL A 301 14.86 0.76 19.16
N GLU A 302 15.85 0.73 18.26
CA GLU A 302 17.04 1.58 18.30
C GLU A 302 17.26 2.19 16.92
N GLU A 303 17.45 3.52 16.86
CA GLU A 303 17.69 4.24 15.60
C GLU A 303 16.63 3.95 14.53
N GLY A 304 15.37 3.76 14.96
CA GLY A 304 14.24 3.45 14.08
C GLY A 304 14.17 2.00 13.59
N LYS A 305 15.17 1.16 13.90
CA LYS A 305 15.24 -0.26 13.54
C LYS A 305 14.78 -1.13 14.70
N VAL A 306 14.12 -2.24 14.38
CA VAL A 306 13.70 -3.24 15.35
C VAL A 306 14.81 -4.28 15.47
N LYS A 307 15.30 -4.47 16.69
CA LYS A 307 16.29 -5.47 17.10
C LYS A 307 15.65 -6.40 18.10
N PHE A 308 16.27 -7.55 18.33
CA PHE A 308 15.71 -8.58 19.20
C PHE A 308 16.73 -9.09 20.20
N GLN A 309 16.27 -9.36 21.41
CA GLN A 309 16.99 -10.11 22.42
C GLN A 309 16.32 -11.47 22.60
N ILE A 310 17.11 -12.50 22.85
CA ILE A 310 16.64 -13.89 22.97
C ILE A 310 17.02 -14.37 24.37
N LEU A 311 16.05 -14.42 25.27
CA LEU A 311 16.21 -14.72 26.69
C LEU A 311 15.94 -16.20 26.97
N ASN A 312 16.90 -16.89 27.57
CA ASN A 312 16.61 -18.18 28.19
C ASN A 312 15.84 -17.95 29.51
N VAL A 313 14.66 -18.57 29.63
CA VAL A 313 13.71 -18.26 30.71
C VAL A 313 14.19 -18.78 32.05
N LYS A 314 14.82 -19.96 32.10
CA LYS A 314 15.30 -20.59 33.34
C LYS A 314 16.52 -19.89 33.91
N PHE A 315 17.52 -19.63 33.08
CA PHE A 315 18.81 -19.08 33.52
C PHE A 315 18.85 -17.55 33.54
N LYS A 316 17.83 -16.88 32.98
CA LYS A 316 17.78 -15.41 32.85
C LYS A 316 19.00 -14.84 32.12
N MET A 317 19.45 -15.55 31.10
CA MET A 317 20.59 -15.20 30.26
C MET A 317 20.16 -14.97 28.82
N TYR A 318 20.77 -13.99 28.16
CA TYR A 318 20.54 -13.67 26.77
C TYR A 318 21.52 -14.40 25.87
N LEU A 319 21.02 -14.89 24.73
CA LEU A 319 21.87 -15.43 23.68
C LEU A 319 22.72 -14.30 23.09
N GLY A 320 24.03 -14.53 23.04
CA GLY A 320 24.97 -13.62 22.40
C GLY A 320 26.18 -14.34 21.81
N LEU A 321 27.00 -13.60 21.07
CA LEU A 321 28.28 -14.09 20.55
C LEU A 321 29.45 -13.61 21.40
N ASP A 322 30.48 -14.46 21.51
CA ASP A 322 31.71 -14.17 22.25
C ASP A 322 32.61 -13.11 21.59
N GLU A 323 33.44 -12.49 22.42
CA GLU A 323 34.44 -11.51 21.99
C GLU A 323 35.76 -12.21 21.65
N LYS A 324 35.81 -12.93 20.53
CA LYS A 324 37.07 -13.37 19.90
C LYS A 324 37.65 -12.29 18.96
N GLU A 325 38.96 -12.22 18.80
CA GLU A 325 39.57 -11.39 17.74
C GLU A 325 39.55 -12.15 16.40
N GLY A 326 39.32 -11.46 15.28
CA GLY A 326 39.36 -12.03 13.93
C GLY A 326 38.01 -12.31 13.27
N SER A 327 38.06 -12.87 12.03
CA SER A 327 36.90 -13.20 11.19
C SER A 327 36.42 -14.66 11.32
N GLU A 328 36.95 -15.37 12.31
CA GLU A 328 36.59 -16.75 12.61
C GLU A 328 35.16 -16.86 13.18
N ASP A 329 34.64 -18.08 13.16
CA ASP A 329 33.34 -18.38 13.74
C ASP A 329 33.37 -18.13 15.26
N ARG A 330 32.37 -17.39 15.74
CA ARG A 330 32.22 -17.03 17.16
C ARG A 330 31.38 -18.05 17.87
N ASN A 331 31.68 -18.35 19.14
CA ASN A 331 30.80 -19.23 19.90
C ASN A 331 29.60 -18.43 20.41
N ALA A 332 28.42 -19.04 20.40
CA ALA A 332 27.24 -18.47 21.04
C ALA A 332 27.09 -19.00 22.47
N TYR A 333 26.86 -18.09 23.41
CA TYR A 333 26.70 -18.40 24.84
C TYR A 333 25.51 -17.65 25.45
N GLY A 334 25.12 -18.08 26.65
CA GLY A 334 24.25 -17.30 27.53
C GLY A 334 25.06 -16.24 28.28
N PHE A 335 24.63 -14.99 28.17
CA PHE A 335 25.21 -13.86 28.88
C PHE A 335 24.20 -13.25 29.86
N PRO A 336 24.62 -12.76 31.03
CA PRO A 336 23.75 -11.96 31.88
C PRO A 336 23.29 -10.68 31.16
N ALA A 337 22.19 -10.11 31.62
CA ALA A 337 21.67 -8.84 31.11
C ALA A 337 22.73 -7.73 31.20
N ASN A 338 23.07 -7.12 30.07
CA ASN A 338 23.74 -5.83 30.00
C ASN A 338 23.09 -5.02 28.88
N ASP A 339 22.46 -3.90 29.23
CA ASP A 339 21.60 -3.12 28.32
C ASP A 339 22.35 -2.51 27.11
N SER A 340 23.68 -2.54 27.09
CA SER A 340 24.49 -1.76 26.15
C SER A 340 25.26 -2.55 25.09
N THR A 341 25.31 -3.88 25.14
CA THR A 341 26.20 -4.64 24.24
C THR A 341 25.47 -5.19 23.02
N ASN A 342 25.87 -4.72 21.82
CA ASN A 342 25.28 -5.16 20.56
C ASN A 342 25.50 -6.66 20.26
N ASN A 343 26.38 -7.36 20.98
CA ASN A 343 26.57 -8.80 20.82
C ASN A 343 25.39 -9.63 21.36
N LEU A 344 24.47 -9.03 22.12
CA LEU A 344 23.24 -9.67 22.63
C LEU A 344 22.00 -9.33 21.78
N LYS A 345 22.18 -8.53 20.72
CA LYS A 345 21.10 -8.04 19.87
C LYS A 345 21.17 -8.74 18.52
N TRP A 346 20.00 -9.06 17.99
CA TRP A 346 19.82 -9.83 16.78
C TRP A 346 18.84 -9.15 15.82
N SER A 347 19.16 -9.18 14.53
CA SER A 347 18.20 -8.95 13.45
C SER A 347 17.61 -10.28 13.00
N LEU A 348 16.32 -10.29 12.67
CA LEU A 348 15.60 -11.46 12.17
C LEU A 348 15.24 -11.26 10.70
N LEU A 349 15.77 -12.12 9.84
CA LEU A 349 15.36 -12.21 8.44
C LEU A 349 14.39 -13.39 8.28
N PRO A 350 13.09 -13.15 7.98
CA PRO A 350 12.16 -14.23 7.73
C PRO A 350 12.34 -14.78 6.31
N VAL A 351 12.31 -16.10 6.19
CA VAL A 351 12.41 -16.83 4.92
C VAL A 351 11.29 -17.85 4.85
N HIS A 352 10.54 -17.85 3.76
CA HIS A 352 9.49 -18.84 3.51
C HIS A 352 10.00 -20.00 2.67
N GLU A 353 9.90 -21.21 3.21
CA GLU A 353 10.32 -22.46 2.56
C GLU A 353 9.50 -23.63 3.10
N ASP A 354 9.15 -24.60 2.26
CA ASP A 354 8.40 -25.80 2.64
C ASP A 354 7.09 -25.51 3.43
N ASP A 355 6.36 -24.46 3.01
CA ASP A 355 5.13 -23.96 3.66
C ASP A 355 5.32 -23.51 5.13
N GLN A 356 6.57 -23.29 5.54
CA GLN A 356 6.94 -22.77 6.86
C GLN A 356 7.74 -21.47 6.74
N VAL A 357 7.77 -20.72 7.85
CA VAL A 357 8.64 -19.57 7.99
C VAL A 357 9.78 -19.89 8.94
N TYR A 358 10.99 -19.80 8.41
CA TYR A 358 12.23 -19.87 9.14
C TYR A 358 12.78 -18.46 9.34
N TYR A 359 13.62 -18.31 10.36
CA TYR A 359 14.30 -17.06 10.67
C TYR A 359 15.80 -17.27 10.66
N VAL A 360 16.51 -16.39 9.97
CA VAL A 360 17.95 -16.26 10.09
C VAL A 360 18.23 -15.18 11.13
N PHE A 361 18.92 -15.55 12.21
CA PHE A 361 19.32 -14.63 13.27
C PHE A 361 20.71 -14.07 12.95
N SER A 362 20.81 -12.77 12.68
CA SER A 362 22.08 -12.07 12.46
C SER A 362 22.46 -11.22 13.66
N ASN A 363 23.66 -11.40 14.19
CA ASN A 363 24.13 -10.63 15.34
C ASN A 363 24.45 -9.17 14.97
N GLU A 364 23.97 -8.22 15.76
CA GLU A 364 24.11 -6.79 15.46
C GLU A 364 25.54 -6.26 15.60
N LYS A 365 26.39 -6.88 16.44
CA LYS A 365 27.78 -6.44 16.60
C LYS A 365 28.68 -6.99 15.50
N TYR A 366 28.46 -8.24 15.11
CA TYR A 366 29.41 -8.99 14.27
C TYR A 366 28.91 -9.24 12.84
N GLY A 367 27.62 -9.04 12.56
CA GLY A 367 27.02 -9.39 11.27
C GLY A 367 27.04 -10.89 10.95
N GLN A 368 27.32 -11.73 11.95
CA GLN A 368 27.39 -13.18 11.80
C GLN A 368 26.03 -13.82 12.07
N VAL A 369 25.69 -14.82 11.25
CA VAL A 369 24.43 -15.57 11.37
C VAL A 369 24.58 -16.73 12.36
N LEU A 370 23.55 -16.95 13.19
CA LEU A 370 23.50 -18.07 14.12
C LEU A 370 23.32 -19.38 13.33
N LYS A 371 24.26 -20.31 13.50
CA LYS A 371 24.18 -21.67 12.95
C LYS A 371 24.35 -22.72 14.03
N TYR A 372 23.80 -23.89 13.76
CA TYR A 372 24.10 -25.10 14.51
C TYR A 372 25.35 -25.77 13.92
N HIS A 373 26.25 -26.27 14.78
CA HIS A 373 27.39 -27.05 14.37
C HIS A 373 27.60 -28.24 15.32
N GLU A 374 27.74 -29.43 14.74
CA GLU A 374 28.12 -30.62 15.48
C GLU A 374 29.62 -30.84 15.34
N THR A 375 30.32 -30.90 16.46
CA THR A 375 31.77 -31.15 16.48
C THR A 375 32.07 -32.64 16.35
N ALA A 376 33.32 -32.98 16.00
CA ALA A 376 33.77 -34.37 15.87
C ALA A 376 33.64 -35.19 17.17
N GLU A 377 33.52 -34.53 18.33
CA GLU A 377 33.35 -35.15 19.64
C GLU A 377 31.88 -35.24 20.08
N SER A 378 30.93 -34.98 19.16
CA SER A 378 29.48 -34.92 19.46
C SER A 378 29.09 -33.83 20.47
N GLU A 379 29.96 -32.84 20.71
CA GLU A 379 29.56 -31.63 21.41
C GLU A 379 28.76 -30.74 20.46
N GLU A 380 27.54 -30.40 20.89
CA GLU A 380 26.63 -29.52 20.16
C GLU A 380 27.07 -28.07 20.41
N VAL A 381 27.59 -27.40 19.38
CA VAL A 381 28.09 -26.02 19.47
C VAL A 381 27.28 -25.09 18.58
N LEU A 382 26.94 -23.93 19.13
CA LEU A 382 26.31 -22.85 18.38
C LEU A 382 27.36 -21.85 17.94
N LEU A 383 27.36 -21.51 16.66
CA LEU A 383 28.36 -20.64 16.07
C LEU A 383 27.72 -19.43 15.39
N GLY A 384 28.36 -18.26 15.50
CA GLY A 384 28.19 -17.15 14.59
C GLY A 384 29.06 -17.40 13.35
N HIS A 385 28.46 -17.52 12.18
CA HIS A 385 29.16 -17.76 10.92
C HIS A 385 29.11 -16.53 10.02
N SER A 386 30.22 -16.21 9.36
CA SER A 386 30.33 -15.06 8.44
C SER A 386 29.71 -15.32 7.06
N HIS A 387 28.69 -16.18 6.96
CA HIS A 387 28.02 -16.48 5.70
C HIS A 387 27.03 -15.39 5.33
N ASP A 388 26.79 -15.23 4.03
CA ASP A 388 25.74 -14.34 3.54
C ASP A 388 24.36 -14.87 3.96
N ALA A 389 23.59 -14.04 4.66
CA ALA A 389 22.24 -14.39 5.11
C ALA A 389 21.24 -14.54 3.95
N GLU A 390 21.62 -14.14 2.73
CA GLU A 390 20.77 -14.14 1.53
C GLU A 390 20.94 -15.39 0.63
N ASP A 391 21.89 -16.29 0.91
CA ASP A 391 22.08 -17.52 0.13
C ASP A 391 21.05 -18.60 0.53
N LYS A 392 20.27 -19.13 -0.41
CA LYS A 392 19.21 -20.13 -0.12
C LYS A 392 19.77 -21.47 0.33
N ASP A 393 20.93 -21.87 -0.17
CA ASP A 393 21.63 -23.08 0.30
C ASP A 393 22.10 -22.93 1.76
N SER A 394 22.12 -21.70 2.27
CA SER A 394 22.45 -21.42 3.66
C SER A 394 21.26 -21.62 4.60
N VAL A 395 20.00 -21.40 4.16
CA VAL A 395 18.80 -21.42 5.03
C VAL A 395 18.57 -22.80 5.66
N ASP A 396 18.90 -23.88 4.94
CA ASP A 396 18.91 -25.23 5.54
C ASP A 396 19.78 -25.28 6.79
N ARG A 397 20.96 -24.66 6.75
CA ARG A 397 21.94 -24.73 7.84
C ARG A 397 21.73 -23.67 8.92
N ILE A 398 21.28 -22.47 8.53
CA ILE A 398 21.22 -21.29 9.40
C ILE A 398 19.79 -20.84 9.73
N GLY A 399 18.79 -21.51 9.16
CA GLY A 399 17.37 -21.23 9.38
C GLY A 399 16.87 -21.88 10.67
N TRP A 400 16.03 -21.12 11.37
CA TRP A 400 15.45 -21.54 12.64
C TRP A 400 13.93 -21.38 12.62
N PHE A 401 13.22 -22.44 12.94
CA PHE A 401 11.78 -22.43 13.14
C PHE A 401 11.46 -21.97 14.57
N ILE A 402 10.44 -21.13 14.72
CA ILE A 402 9.96 -20.65 16.02
C ILE A 402 8.60 -21.24 16.29
N ALA A 403 8.54 -22.14 17.28
CA ALA A 403 7.34 -22.88 17.67
C ALA A 403 6.86 -22.43 19.06
N PRO A 404 5.55 -22.54 19.37
CA PRO A 404 5.07 -22.29 20.72
C PRO A 404 5.71 -23.27 21.72
N TRP A 405 5.98 -22.80 22.94
CA TRP A 405 6.34 -23.68 24.04
C TRP A 405 5.09 -24.39 24.57
N GLU A 406 4.85 -25.63 24.13
CA GLU A 406 3.82 -26.50 24.70
C GLU A 406 4.34 -27.15 26.00
N GLN A 407 3.52 -27.10 27.06
CA GLN A 407 3.81 -27.69 28.37
C GLN A 407 3.53 -29.18 28.41
#